data_AF-A0A7I8E2W0-F1
#
_entry.id   AF-A0A7I8E2W0-F1
#
_cell.length_a   1.000
_cell.length_b   1.000
_cell.length_c   1.000
_cell.angle_alpha   90.00
_cell.angle_beta   90.00
_cell.angle_gamma   90.00
#
_symmetry.space_group_name_H-M   'P 1'
#
loop_
_entity.id
_entity.type
_entity.pdbx_description
1 polymer ?
#
loop_
_entity_poly.entity_id
_entity_poly.type
_entity_poly.pdbx_seq_one_letter_code
_entity_poly.pdbx_strand_id
1 'polypeptide(L)' 'MNTNEILAQRFYRFFKYTRNIALISFIVFLILNAINTGNSILYWICYGCLMISIVGAMQSVLLYVLSKYYKKR' A
#
# COMPACT_ATOMS: atom_id res chain seq x y z
N MET A 1 6.23 -23.78 -17.10
CA MET A 1 5.85 -22.42 -16.67
C MET A 1 6.97 -21.49 -17.07
N ASN A 2 6.66 -20.45 -17.83
CA ASN A 2 7.67 -19.51 -18.32
C ASN A 2 8.13 -18.62 -17.14
N THR A 3 9.41 -18.28 -17.05
CA THR A 3 9.98 -17.52 -15.91
C THR A 3 9.25 -16.19 -15.70
N ASN A 4 8.77 -15.57 -16.78
CA ASN A 4 7.97 -14.34 -16.75
C ASN A 4 6.62 -14.52 -16.03
N GLU A 5 5.95 -15.66 -16.21
CA GLU A 5 4.66 -15.95 -15.58
C GLU A 5 4.81 -16.12 -14.06
N ILE A 6 5.89 -16.77 -13.63
CA ILE A 6 6.24 -16.92 -12.21
C ILE A 6 6.50 -15.54 -11.59
N LEU A 7 7.24 -14.68 -12.30
CA LEU A 7 7.55 -13.33 -11.83
C LEU A 7 6.30 -12.44 -11.76
N ALA A 8 5.43 -12.51 -12.77
CA ALA A 8 4.15 -11.81 -12.81
C ALA A 8 3.22 -12.23 -11.66
N GLN A 9 3.16 -13.52 -11.33
CA GLN A 9 2.40 -14.02 -10.18
C GLN A 9 2.97 -13.51 -8.85
N ARG A 10 4.30 -13.48 -8.69
CA ARG A 10 4.94 -12.95 -7.49
C ARG A 10 4.62 -11.47 -7.30
N PHE A 11 4.76 -10.65 -8.35
CA PHE A 11 4.40 -9.23 -8.28
C PHE A 11 2.92 -9.02 -7.96
N TYR A 12 2.03 -9.84 -8.52
CA TYR A 12 0.60 -9.78 -8.20
C TYR A 12 0.30 -10.10 -6.73
N ARG A 13 0.97 -11.11 -6.17
CA ARG A 13 0.85 -11.44 -4.75
C ARG A 13 1.35 -10.27 -3.88
N PHE A 14 2.52 -9.73 -4.18
CA PHE A 14 3.06 -8.56 -3.47
C PHE A 14 2.13 -7.35 -3.57
N PHE A 15 1.59 -7.06 -4.76
CA PHE A 15 0.57 -6.03 -4.95
C PHE A 15 -0.58 -6.18 -3.96
N LYS A 16 -1.14 -7.38 -3.85
CA LYS A 16 -2.29 -7.65 -2.98
C LYS A 16 -1.95 -7.41 -1.50
N TYR A 17 -0.76 -7.82 -1.07
CA TYR A 17 -0.28 -7.55 0.30
C TYR A 17 -0.08 -6.05 0.56
N THR A 18 0.66 -5.35 -0.31
CA THR A 18 0.93 -3.92 -0.16
C THR A 18 -0.36 -3.10 -0.18
N ARG A 19 -1.32 -3.46 -1.04
CA ARG A 19 -2.65 -2.82 -1.09
C ARG A 19 -3.41 -2.98 0.23
N ASN A 20 -3.41 -4.19 0.80
CA ASN A 20 -4.10 -4.44 2.07
C ASN A 20 -3.44 -3.66 3.22
N ILE A 21 -2.10 -3.61 3.27
CA ILE A 21 -1.37 -2.81 4.28
C ILE A 21 -1.71 -1.32 4.13
N ALA A 22 -1.72 -0.79 2.90
CA ALA A 22 -2.05 0.60 2.64
C ALA A 22 -3.48 0.97 3.09
N LEU A 23 -4.45 0.08 2.85
CA LEU A 23 -5.83 0.23 3.30
C LEU A 23 -5.95 0.21 4.83
N ILE A 24 -5.30 -0.74 5.50
CA ILE A 24 -5.32 -0.83 6.96
C ILE A 24 -4.68 0.42 7.57
N SER A 25 -3.53 0.87 7.04
CA SER A 25 -2.86 2.10 7.47
C SER A 25 -3.76 3.33 7.28
N PHE A 26 -4.56 3.36 6.20
CA PHE A 26 -5.52 4.43 5.94
C PHE A 26 -6.66 4.44 6.96
N ILE A 27 -7.22 3.27 7.28
CA ILE A 27 -8.29 3.15 8.28
C ILE A 27 -7.79 3.60 9.66
N VAL A 28 -6.60 3.14 10.05
CA VAL A 28 -5.95 3.55 11.30
C VAL A 28 -5.72 5.06 11.33
N PHE A 29 -5.25 5.64 10.22
CA PHE A 29 -5.12 7.10 10.08
C PHE A 29 -6.46 7.81 10.32
N LEU A 30 -7.56 7.38 9.70
CA LEU A 30 -8.86 8.02 9.88
C LEU A 30 -9.33 8.01 11.33
N ILE A 31 -9.16 6.88 12.03
CA ILE A 31 -9.54 6.72 13.44
C ILE A 31 -8.68 7.65 14.31
N LEU A 32 -7.36 7.61 14.14
CA LEU A 32 -6.45 8.45 14.93
C LEU A 32 -6.72 9.94 14.66
N ASN A 33 -6.93 10.32 13.40
CA ASN A 33 -7.18 11.69 13.01
C ASN A 33 -8.50 12.23 13.58
N ALA A 34 -9.54 11.40 13.68
CA ALA A 34 -10.81 11.77 14.29
C ALA A 34 -10.71 12.00 15.80
N ILE A 35 -9.79 11.30 16.48
CA ILE A 35 -9.59 11.40 17.94
C ILE A 35 -8.55 12.48 18.30
N ASN A 36 -7.73 12.91 17.33
CA ASN A 36 -6.59 13.82 17.50
C ASN A 36 -6.98 15.31 17.74
N THR A 37 -8.13 15.61 18.33
CA THR A 37 -8.55 17.01 18.55
C THR A 37 -7.65 17.68 19.59
N GLY A 38 -6.65 18.44 19.11
CA GLY A 38 -5.75 19.27 19.93
C GLY A 38 -4.48 18.59 20.47
N ASN A 39 -4.13 17.39 20.01
CA ASN A 39 -2.94 16.66 20.50
C ASN A 39 -1.77 16.67 19.49
N SER A 40 -0.69 17.39 19.81
CA SER A 40 0.47 17.50 18.91
C SER A 40 1.17 16.16 18.63
N ILE A 41 1.15 15.21 19.57
CA ILE A 41 1.82 13.90 19.42
C ILE A 41 1.03 12.99 18.47
N LEU A 42 -0.29 12.91 18.65
CA LEU A 42 -1.16 12.12 17.77
C LEU A 42 -1.19 12.67 16.35
N TYR A 43 -1.00 13.99 16.17
CA TYR A 43 -0.87 14.60 14.85
C TYR A 43 0.31 14.04 14.05
N TRP A 44 1.49 13.94 14.66
CA TRP A 44 2.66 13.38 14.00
C TRP A 44 2.49 11.88 13.69
N ILE A 45 1.82 11.14 14.58
CA ILE A 45 1.49 9.72 14.34
C ILE A 45 0.52 9.58 13.16
N CYS A 46 -0.53 10.40 13.09
CA CYS A 46 -1.46 10.43 11.96
C CYS A 46 -0.73 10.73 10.65
N TYR A 47 0.15 11.73 10.67
CA TYR A 47 0.94 12.10 9.49
C TYR A 47 1.82 10.95 9.00
N GLY A 48 2.46 10.22 9.92
CA GLY A 48 3.21 9.00 9.61
C GLY A 48 2.34 7.92 8.97
N CYS A 49 1.17 7.61 9.55
CA CYS A 49 0.23 6.63 9.01
C CYS A 49 -0.29 7.01 7.61
N LEU A 50 -0.52 8.30 7.37
CA LEU A 50 -0.94 8.81 6.07
C LEU A 50 0.17 8.63 5.02
N MET A 51 1.41 8.98 5.36
CA MET A 51 2.55 8.78 4.45
C MET A 51 2.74 7.31 4.08
N ILE A 52 2.67 6.41 5.06
CA ILE A 52 2.76 4.96 4.83
C ILE A 52 1.63 4.48 3.91
N SER A 53 0.41 4.99 4.09
CA SER A 53 -0.72 4.64 3.25
C SER A 53 -0.54 5.11 1.80
N ILE A 54 -0.09 6.35 1.59
CA ILE A 54 0.14 6.91 0.25
C ILE A 54 1.26 6.15 -0.47
N VAL A 55 2.40 5.94 0.19
CA VAL A 55 3.54 5.21 -0.40
C VAL A 55 3.15 3.77 -0.71
N GLY A 56 2.46 3.09 0.20
CA GLY A 56 1.95 1.74 -0.01
C GLY A 56 0.96 1.66 -1.18
N ALA A 57 0.04 2.62 -1.30
CA ALA A 57 -0.88 2.70 -2.44
C ALA A 57 -0.12 2.88 -3.76
N MET A 58 0.86 3.78 -3.81
CA MET A 58 1.67 4.04 -5.00
C MET A 58 2.49 2.81 -5.43
N GLN A 59 3.13 2.14 -4.46
CA GLN A 59 3.85 0.89 -4.70
C GLN A 59 2.92 -0.23 -5.20
N SER A 60 1.70 -0.30 -4.68
CA SER A 60 0.72 -1.30 -5.12
C SER A 60 0.35 -1.10 -6.60
N VAL A 61 0.12 0.14 -7.05
CA VAL A 61 -0.18 0.44 -8.46
C VAL A 61 0.99 0.01 -9.35
N LEU A 62 2.22 0.31 -8.93
CA LEU A 62 3.44 -0.04 -9.68
C LEU A 62 3.61 -1.56 -9.83
N LEU A 63 3.42 -2.31 -8.74
CA LEU A 63 3.48 -3.78 -8.74
C LEU A 63 2.39 -4.41 -9.62
N TYR A 64 1.19 -3.81 -9.65
CA TYR A 64 0.11 -4.26 -10.51
C TYR A 64 0.45 -4.05 -12.00
N VAL A 65 0.97 -2.88 -12.36
CA VAL A 65 1.41 -2.58 -13.75
C VAL A 65 2.52 -3.53 -14.18
N LEU A 66 3.53 -3.77 -13.33
CA LEU A 66 4.62 -4.70 -13.61
C LEU A 66 4.08 -6.13 -13.79
N SER A 67 3.21 -6.60 -12.90
CA SER A 67 2.58 -7.93 -13.03
C SER A 67 1.88 -8.09 -14.38
N LYS A 68 1.12 -7.07 -14.81
CA LYS A 68 0.43 -7.10 -16.11
C LYS A 68 1.40 -7.07 -17.30
N TYR A 69 2.49 -6.31 -17.20
CA TYR A 69 3.53 -6.24 -18.23
C TYR A 69 4.21 -7.60 -18.42
N TYR A 70 4.68 -8.23 -17.35
CA TYR A 70 5.36 -9.53 -17.41
C TYR A 70 4.41 -10.70 -17.75
N LYS A 71 3.11 -10.59 -17.49
CA LYS A 71 2.13 -11.61 -17.91
C LYS A 71 1.85 -11.59 -19.42
N LYS A 72 2.09 -10.45 -20.08
CA LYS A 72 1.79 -10.27 -21.51
C LYS A 72 2.98 -10.65 -22.42
N ARG A 73 4.15 -10.92 -21.85
CA ARG A 73 5.40 -11.33 -22.53
C ARG A 73 5.76 -12.76 -22.22
#